data_AF-A0A929IWJ0-F1
#
_entry.id   AF-A0A929IWJ0-F1
#
_cell.length_a   1.000
_cell.length_b   1.000
_cell.length_c   1.000
_cell.angle_alpha   90.00
_cell.angle_beta   90.00
_cell.angle_gamma   90.00
#
_symmetry.space_group_name_H-M   'P 1'
#
loop_
_entity.id
_entity.type
_entity.pdbx_description
1 polymer ?
#
loop_
_entity_poly.entity_id
_entity_poly.type
_entity_poly.pdbx_seq_one_letter_code
_entity_poly.pdbx_strand_id
1 'polypeptide(L)' 'MAKKYRPKLKLCDCGCGKYPRGADYMPGHDVRIYSALVGHVGSLRNLREVVELYTGKPVTMNYD' A
#
# COMPACT_ATOMS: atom_id res chain seq x y z
N MET A 1 -13.56 7.96 34.39
CA MET A 1 -13.15 6.68 33.75
C MET A 1 -12.65 6.99 32.34
N ALA A 2 -11.32 6.96 32.12
CA ALA A 2 -10.77 7.19 30.78
C ALA A 2 -11.18 6.03 29.87
N LYS A 3 -11.92 6.33 28.79
CA LYS A 3 -12.23 5.35 27.73
C LYS A 3 -10.89 4.91 27.10
N LYS A 4 -10.39 3.73 27.46
CA LYS A 4 -9.25 3.08 26.79
C LYS A 4 -9.63 2.96 25.31
N TYR A 5 -9.03 3.78 24.45
CA TYR A 5 -9.17 3.69 23.00
C TYR A 5 -8.59 2.35 22.58
N ARG A 6 -9.44 1.35 22.33
CA ARG A 6 -9.01 0.11 21.68
C ARG A 6 -8.96 0.42 20.20
N PRO A 7 -7.77 0.52 19.56
CA PRO A 7 -7.72 0.65 18.12
C PRO A 7 -8.50 -0.53 17.54
N LYS A 8 -9.54 -0.26 16.74
CA LYS A 8 -10.21 -1.30 15.98
C LYS A 8 -9.13 -1.92 15.09
N LEU A 9 -8.88 -3.21 15.27
CA LEU A 9 -7.90 -3.92 14.45
C LEU A 9 -8.36 -3.82 13.00
N LYS A 10 -7.62 -3.08 12.16
CA LYS A 10 -7.84 -3.01 10.73
C LYS A 10 -7.40 -4.34 10.12
N LEU A 11 -8.21 -4.89 9.22
CA LEU A 11 -7.82 -6.06 8.44
C LEU A 11 -6.72 -5.69 7.45
N CYS A 12 -5.92 -6.66 7.03
CA CYS A 12 -4.98 -6.47 5.93
C CYS A 12 -5.73 -6.04 4.68
N ASP A 13 -5.33 -4.94 4.07
CA ASP A 13 -5.94 -4.41 2.84
C ASP A 13 -5.72 -5.35 1.63
N CYS A 14 -4.81 -6.32 1.77
CA CYS A 14 -4.61 -7.41 0.83
C CYS A 14 -5.76 -8.43 0.78
N GLY A 15 -6.75 -8.37 1.68
CA GLY A 15 -7.87 -9.31 1.72
C GLY A 15 -7.57 -10.68 2.34
N CYS A 16 -6.41 -10.87 2.98
CA CYS A 16 -6.03 -12.18 3.56
C CYS A 16 -6.74 -12.53 4.88
N GLY A 17 -7.60 -11.65 5.39
CA GLY A 17 -8.34 -11.85 6.64
C GLY A 17 -7.50 -11.73 7.93
N LYS A 18 -6.20 -11.43 7.83
CA LYS A 18 -5.31 -11.24 8.99
C LYS A 18 -5.31 -9.78 9.46
N TYR A 19 -4.96 -9.56 10.72
CA TYR A 19 -4.87 -8.23 11.33
C TYR A 19 -3.41 -7.77 11.42
N PRO A 20 -2.93 -6.89 10.52
CA PRO A 20 -1.66 -6.20 10.72
C PRO A 20 -1.71 -5.39 12.02
N ARG A 21 -0.61 -5.36 12.78
CA ARG A 21 -0.52 -4.67 14.07
C ARG A 21 -0.42 -3.15 13.88
N GLY A 22 -1.48 -2.53 13.36
CA GLY A 22 -1.57 -1.09 13.11
C GLY A 22 -1.01 -0.62 11.77
N ALA A 23 -0.63 -1.53 10.86
CA ALA A 23 -0.24 -1.22 9.48
C ALA A 23 -1.38 -1.55 8.50
N ASP A 24 -1.25 -1.15 7.24
CA ASP A 24 -2.23 -1.48 6.19
C ASP A 24 -2.07 -2.92 5.65
N TYR A 25 -0.84 -3.43 5.67
CA TYR A 25 -0.50 -4.76 5.15
C TYR A 25 0.24 -5.61 6.18
N MET A 26 0.06 -6.93 6.10
CA MET A 26 0.92 -7.89 6.81
C MET A 26 2.36 -7.79 6.27
N PRO A 27 3.38 -8.09 7.09
CA PRO A 27 4.76 -8.14 6.61
C PRO A 27 4.92 -9.04 5.38
N GLY A 28 5.45 -8.51 4.28
CA GLY A 28 5.66 -9.21 3.00
C GLY A 28 4.43 -9.28 2.09
N HIS A 29 3.24 -8.86 2.55
CA HIS A 29 2.05 -8.77 1.70
C HIS A 29 2.05 -7.49 0.86
N ASP A 30 2.66 -6.43 1.38
CA ASP A 30 2.95 -5.17 0.68
C ASP A 30 3.72 -5.42 -0.63
N VAL A 31 4.78 -6.23 -0.59
CA VAL A 31 5.57 -6.59 -1.78
C VAL A 31 4.74 -7.39 -2.79
N ARG A 32 3.88 -8.28 -2.32
CA ARG A 32 2.99 -9.07 -3.20
C ARG A 32 1.97 -8.19 -3.91
N ILE A 33 1.39 -7.23 -3.19
CA ILE A 33 0.46 -6.26 -3.77
C ILE A 33 1.18 -5.36 -4.77
N TYR A 34 2.40 -4.92 -4.46
CA TYR A 34 3.23 -4.17 -5.41
C TYR A 34 3.44 -4.95 -6.72
N SER A 35 3.86 -6.21 -6.65
CA SER A 35 4.03 -7.06 -7.84
C SER A 35 2.72 -7.26 -8.61
N ALA A 36 1.59 -7.42 -7.92
CA ALA A 36 0.28 -7.55 -8.56
C ALA A 36 -0.13 -6.26 -9.28
N LEU A 37 0.11 -5.09 -8.67
CA LEU A 37 -0.14 -3.79 -9.28
C LEU A 37 0.72 -3.57 -10.53
N VAL A 38 2.03 -3.86 -10.44
CA VAL A 38 2.95 -3.74 -11.58
C VAL A 38 2.54 -4.70 -12.70
N GLY A 39 2.17 -5.94 -12.37
CA GLY A 39 1.68 -6.92 -13.35
C GLY A 39 0.36 -6.52 -14.00
N HIS A 40 -0.57 -5.93 -13.24
CA HIS A 40 -1.86 -5.48 -13.75
C HIS A 40 -1.73 -4.27 -14.69
N VAL A 41 -0.85 -3.33 -14.34
CA VAL A 41 -0.59 -2.12 -15.12
C VAL A 41 0.40 -2.38 -16.27
N GLY A 42 1.05 -3.54 -16.26
CA GLY A 42 1.91 -4.08 -17.32
C GLY A 42 3.37 -3.64 -17.24
N SER A 43 3.67 -2.48 -16.65
CA SER A 43 5.05 -2.03 -16.44
C SER A 43 5.17 -0.99 -15.32
N LEU A 44 6.38 -0.82 -14.78
CA LEU A 44 6.69 0.24 -13.82
C LEU A 44 6.53 1.64 -14.40
N ARG A 45 6.78 1.82 -15.69
CA ARG A 45 6.56 3.09 -16.38
C ARG A 45 5.07 3.44 -16.37
N ASN A 46 4.21 2.49 -16.73
CA ASN A 46 2.77 2.71 -16.73
C ASN A 46 2.26 2.98 -15.31
N LEU A 47 2.79 2.27 -14.30
CA LEU A 47 2.43 2.52 -12.90
C LEU A 47 2.82 3.95 -12.49
N ARG A 48 4.00 4.42 -12.90
CA ARG A 48 4.43 5.80 -12.70
C ARG A 48 3.46 6.79 -13.36
N GLU A 49 3.12 6.59 -14.63
CA GLU A 49 2.18 7.47 -15.34
C GLU A 49 0.82 7.54 -14.63
N VAL A 50 0.26 6.42 -14.18
CA VAL A 50 -1.00 6.38 -13.42
C VAL A 50 -0.90 7.15 -12.10
N VAL A 51 0.21 7.01 -11.37
CA VAL A 51 0.43 7.73 -10.11
C VAL A 51 0.59 9.23 -10.33
N GLU A 52 1.34 9.63 -11.35
CA GLU A 52 1.51 11.05 -11.71
C GLU A 52 0.19 11.69 -12.14
N LEU A 53 -0.63 10.97 -12.93
CA LEU A 53 -1.97 11.42 -13.32
C LEU A 53 -2.91 11.57 -12.11
N TYR A 54 -2.91 10.62 -11.19
CA TYR A 54 -3.78 10.66 -10.01
C TYR A 54 -3.37 11.74 -9.00
N THR A 55 -2.06 11.94 -8.80
CA THR A 55 -1.55 12.86 -7.78
C THR A 55 -1.27 14.27 -8.31
N GLY A 56 -1.15 14.44 -9.63
CA GLY A 56 -0.73 15.69 -10.28
C GLY A 56 0.72 16.06 -9.97
N LYS A 57 1.53 15.15 -9.43
CA LYS A 57 2.92 15.40 -9.02
C LYS A 57 3.86 14.43 -9.74
N PRO A 58 5.03 14.90 -10.22
CA PRO A 58 6.01 14.02 -10.83
C PRO A 58 6.63 13.08 -9.80
N VAL A 59 6.86 11.82 -10.20
CA VAL A 59 7.61 10.86 -9.38
C VAL A 59 9.10 11.06 -9.62
N THR A 60 9.82 11.57 -8.62
CA THR A 60 11.28 11.76 -8.67
C THR A 60 12.00 10.68 -7.86
N MET A 61 13.03 10.07 -8.43
CA MET A 61 13.90 9.12 -7.72
C MET A 61 15.10 9.87 -7.13
N ASN A 62 15.39 9.66 -5.84
CA ASN A 62 16.64 10.09 -5.22
C ASN A 62 17.62 8.93 -5.26
N TYR A 63 18.82 9.18 -5.80
CA TYR A 63 19.96 8.27 -5.76
C TYR A 63 20.94 8.83 -4.72
N ASP A 64 20.60 8.69 -3.44
CA ASP A 64 21.54 8.96 -2.33
C ASP A 64 22.40 7.74 -2.08
#